data_AF-A0A9E8QUS2-F1
#
_entry.id   AF-A0A9E8QUS2-F1
#
_cell.length_a   1.000
_cell.length_b   1.000
_cell.length_c   1.000
_cell.angle_alpha   90.00
_cell.angle_beta   90.00
_cell.angle_gamma   90.00
#
_symmetry.space_group_name_H-M   'P 1'
#
loop_
_entity.id
_entity.type
_entity.pdbx_description
1 polymer ?
#
loop_
_entity_poly.entity_id
_entity_poly.type
_entity_poly.pdbx_seq_one_letter_code
_entity_poly.pdbx_strand_id
1 'polypeptide(L)' 'MQFSWWTWSGLVIVALGGLGLIGRACVMAVRRDGIAGARAERGPSAPWFWSGIGLLVVTGVVLALWVLALDS' A
#
# COMPACT_ATOMS: atom_id res chain seq x y z
N MET A 1 15.84 -11.65 -19.44
CA MET A 1 16.31 -10.72 -18.39
C MET A 1 16.59 -11.50 -17.11
N GLN A 2 17.65 -11.18 -16.37
CA GLN A 2 18.04 -11.94 -15.17
C GLN A 2 17.11 -11.61 -14.00
N PHE A 3 16.46 -12.61 -13.41
CA PHE A 3 15.59 -12.46 -12.25
C PHE A 3 16.41 -11.96 -11.05
N SER A 4 16.24 -10.70 -10.67
CA SER A 4 16.99 -10.09 -9.57
C SER A 4 16.20 -10.18 -8.27
N TRP A 5 16.66 -11.06 -7.36
CA TRP A 5 16.12 -11.21 -6.01
C TRP A 5 16.06 -9.90 -5.22
N TRP A 6 16.96 -8.96 -5.50
CA TRP A 6 16.97 -7.62 -4.90
C TRP A 6 15.77 -6.78 -5.32
N THR A 7 15.38 -6.87 -6.60
CA THR A 7 14.24 -6.12 -7.14
C THR A 7 12.93 -6.66 -6.57
N TRP A 8 12.81 -7.99 -6.50
CA TRP A 8 11.66 -8.66 -5.88
C TRP A 8 11.54 -8.32 -4.39
N SER A 9 12.65 -8.38 -3.65
CA SER A 9 12.66 -8.01 -2.23
C SER A 9 12.26 -6.55 -2.02
N GLY A 10 12.74 -5.64 -2.87
CA GLY A 10 12.34 -4.23 -2.84
C GLY A 10 10.84 -4.04 -3.02
N LEU A 11 10.23 -4.70 -4.01
CA LEU A 11 8.79 -4.63 -4.26
C LEU A 11 7.97 -5.17 -3.08
N VAL A 12 8.41 -6.27 -2.47
CA VAL A 12 7.74 -6.82 -1.27
C VAL A 12 7.81 -5.86 -0.10
N ILE A 13 8.97 -5.25 0.16
CA ILE A 13 9.14 -4.28 1.25
C ILE A 13 8.21 -3.07 1.04
N VAL A 14 8.12 -2.56 -0.20
CA VAL A 14 7.24 -1.44 -0.52
C VAL A 14 5.76 -1.83 -0.36
N ALA A 15 5.36 -3.01 -0.83
CA ALA A 15 4.00 -3.51 -0.66
C ALA A 15 3.62 -3.68 0.82
N LEU A 16 4.51 -4.26 1.63
CA LEU A 16 4.32 -4.40 3.08
C LEU A 16 4.28 -3.04 3.78
N GLY A 17 5.09 -2.07 3.34
CA GLY A 17 5.04 -0.70 3.81
C GLY A 17 3.69 -0.04 3.55
N GLY A 18 3.12 -0.23 2.35
CA GLY A 18 1.80 0.27 1.97
C GLY A 18 0.68 -0.34 2.82
N LEU A 19 0.72 -1.66 3.01
CA LEU A 19 -0.19 -2.38 3.92
C LEU A 19 -0.07 -1.89 5.37
N GLY A 20 1.16 -1.64 5.84
CA GLY A 20 1.41 -1.10 7.18
C GLY A 20 0.83 0.30 7.38
N LEU A 21 0.94 1.18 6.36
CA LEU A 21 0.36 2.52 6.39
C LEU A 21 -1.18 2.49 6.41
N ILE A 22 -1.79 1.60 5.60
CA ILE A 22 -3.24 1.38 5.59
C ILE A 22 -3.70 0.82 6.94
N GLY A 23 -3.01 -0.19 7.46
CA GLY A 23 -3.30 -0.78 8.77
C GLY A 23 -3.22 0.24 9.89
N ARG A 24 -2.18 1.09 9.90
CA ARG A 24 -2.03 2.19 10.86
C ARG A 24 -3.19 3.18 10.78
N ALA A 25 -3.64 3.52 9.58
CA ALA A 25 -4.79 4.40 9.40
C ALA A 25 -6.10 3.78 9.90
N CYS A 26 -6.31 2.47 9.63
CA CYS A 26 -7.44 1.71 10.17
C CYS A 26 -7.44 1.68 11.70
N VAL A 27 -6.29 1.40 12.33
CA VAL A 27 -6.18 1.40 13.80
C VAL A 27 -6.49 2.78 14.39
N MET A 28 -6.01 3.86 13.77
CA MET A 28 -6.33 5.22 14.23
C MET A 28 -7.82 5.55 14.07
N ALA A 29 -8.46 5.14 12.98
CA ALA A 29 -9.89 5.36 12.78
C ALA A 29 -10.73 4.55 13.80
N VAL A 30 -10.39 3.27 14.00
CA VAL A 30 -11.09 2.40 14.97
C VAL A 30 -10.90 2.89 16.41
N ARG A 31 -9.69 3.36 16.79
CA ARG A 31 -9.46 3.93 18.12
C ARG A 31 -10.24 5.22 18.37
N ARG A 32 -10.54 5.99 17.32
CA ARG A 32 -11.24 7.26 17.44
C ARG A 32 -12.75 7.09 17.50
N ASP A 33 -13.31 6.27 16.60
CA ASP A 33 -14.77 6.23 16.35
C ASP A 33 -15.42 4.87 16.68
N GLY A 34 -14.62 3.88 17.10
CA GLY A 34 -15.07 2.50 17.32
C GLY A 34 -15.31 1.71 16.03
N ILE A 35 -15.37 0.37 16.13
CA ILE A 35 -15.45 -0.54 14.96
C ILE A 35 -16.71 -0.29 14.11
N ALA A 36 -17.82 0.09 14.75
CA ALA A 36 -19.10 0.34 14.08
C ALA A 36 -19.31 1.80 13.62
N GLY A 37 -18.48 2.73 14.09
CA GLY A 37 -18.58 4.17 13.81
C GLY A 37 -17.46 4.72 12.92
N ALA A 38 -16.43 3.91 12.62
CA ALA A 38 -15.31 4.28 11.78
C ALA A 38 -15.78 4.63 10.36
N ARG A 39 -16.00 5.92 10.11
CA ARG A 39 -16.26 6.43 8.78
C ARG A 39 -14.94 6.75 8.10
N ALA A 40 -14.83 6.43 6.82
CA ALA A 40 -13.76 6.91 5.94
C ALA A 40 -13.91 8.40 5.61
N GLU A 41 -14.34 9.20 6.59
CA GLU A 41 -14.39 10.65 6.48
C GLU A 41 -12.96 11.20 6.66
N ARG A 42 -12.69 12.40 6.13
CA ARG A 42 -11.38 13.08 6.09
C ARG A 42 -10.85 13.44 7.49
N GLY A 43 -10.63 12.45 8.34
CA GLY A 43 -9.99 12.59 9.64
C GLY A 43 -8.47 12.70 9.51
N PRO A 44 -7.76 13.00 10.61
CA PRO A 44 -6.30 13.11 10.66
C PRO A 44 -5.57 11.80 10.31
N SER A 45 -6.26 10.66 10.27
CA SER A 45 -5.75 9.38 9.78
C SER A 45 -5.86 9.20 8.26
N ALA A 46 -6.69 10.01 7.57
CA ALA A 46 -6.90 9.92 6.13
C ALA A 46 -5.62 10.06 5.29
N PRO A 47 -4.66 10.97 5.61
CA PRO A 47 -3.43 11.09 4.81
C PRO A 47 -2.63 9.80 4.74
N TRP A 48 -2.55 9.04 5.84
CA TRP A 48 -1.82 7.78 5.91
C TRP A 48 -2.50 6.65 5.12
N PHE A 49 -3.84 6.61 5.16
CA PHE A 49 -4.63 5.67 4.37
C PHE A 49 -4.43 5.91 2.86
N TRP A 50 -4.60 7.16 2.42
CA TRP A 50 -4.44 7.55 1.02
C TRP A 50 -2.98 7.40 0.55
N SER A 51 -2.00 7.69 1.41
CA SER A 51 -0.59 7.46 1.09
C SER A 51 -0.28 5.97 0.91
N GLY A 52 -0.84 5.11 1.77
CA GLY A 52 -0.69 3.66 1.63
C GLY A 52 -1.34 3.11 0.37
N ILE A 53 -2.55 3.58 0.02
CA ILE A 53 -3.21 3.24 -1.25
C ILE A 53 -2.36 3.72 -2.44
N GLY A 54 -1.89 4.96 -2.41
CA GLY A 54 -1.04 5.51 -3.48
C GLY A 54 0.23 4.68 -3.68
N LEU A 55 0.88 4.28 -2.59
CA LEU A 55 2.06 3.42 -2.63
C LEU A 55 1.76 2.05 -3.25
N LEU A 56 0.64 1.42 -2.88
CA LEU A 56 0.22 0.14 -3.45
C LEU A 56 -0.11 0.25 -4.94
N VAL A 57 -0.79 1.32 -5.36
CA VAL A 57 -1.12 1.56 -6.78
C VAL A 57 0.16 1.73 -7.59
N VAL A 58 1.09 2.58 -7.15
CA VAL A 58 2.38 2.78 -7.84
C VAL A 58 3.15 1.47 -7.94
N THR A 59 3.24 0.71 -6.84
CA THR A 59 3.91 -0.59 -6.80
C THR A 59 3.27 -1.57 -7.78
N GLY A 60 1.94 -1.64 -7.82
CA GLY A 60 1.18 -2.49 -8.73
C GLY A 60 1.41 -2.14 -10.20
N VAL A 61 1.43 -0.84 -10.54
CA VAL A 61 1.70 -0.39 -11.92
C VAL A 61 3.12 -0.77 -12.34
N VAL A 62 4.12 -0.57 -11.47
CA VAL A 62 5.50 -0.97 -11.75
C VAL A 62 5.61 -2.48 -11.97
N LEU A 63 4.91 -3.27 -11.15
CA LEU A 63 4.86 -4.74 -11.28
C LEU A 63 4.20 -5.17 -12.58
N ALA A 64 3.07 -4.57 -12.95
CA ALA A 64 2.37 -4.88 -14.20
C ALA A 64 3.22 -4.56 -15.43
N LEU A 65 3.85 -3.38 -15.47
CA LEU A 65 4.78 -3.01 -16.54
C LEU A 65 5.98 -3.95 -16.63
N TRP A 66 6.52 -4.36 -15.48
CA TRP A 66 7.63 -5.30 -15.43
C TRP A 66 7.25 -6.70 -15.94
N VAL A 67 6.06 -7.19 -15.57
CA VAL A 67 5.54 -8.47 -16.09
C VAL A 67 5.34 -8.41 -17.60
N LEU A 68 4.73 -7.33 -18.12
CA LEU A 68 4.56 -7.15 -19.57
C LEU A 68 5.90 -7.11 -20.32
N ALA A 69 6.92 -6.49 -19.74
CA ALA A 69 8.27 -6.45 -20.32
C ALA A 69 9.04 -7.78 -20.21
N LEU A 70 8.61 -8.69 -19.32
CA LEU A 70 9.18 -10.04 -19.22
C LEU A 70 8.48 -11.03 -20.16
N ASP A 71 7.22 -10.76 -20.51
CA ASP A 71 6.41 -11.58 -21.42
C ASP A 71 6.75 -11.32 -22.91
N SER A 72 7.32 -10.14 -23.21
CA SER A 72 7.83 -9.76 -24.55
C SER A 72 9.24 -10.28 -24.81
#